data_AF-A0A9D5Y9E1-F1
#
_entry.id   AF-A0A9D5Y9E1-F1
#
_cell.length_a   1.000
_cell.length_b   1.000
_cell.length_c   1.000
_cell.angle_alpha   90.00
_cell.angle_beta   90.00
_cell.angle_gamma   90.00
#
_symmetry.space_group_name_H-M   'P 1'
#
loop_
_entity.id
_entity.type
_entity.pdbx_description
1 polymer ?
#
loop_
_entity_poly.entity_id
_entity_poly.type
_entity_poly.pdbx_seq_one_letter_code
_entity_poly.pdbx_strand_id
1 'polypeptide(L)'
;MNNRERHQAYSGTGKAAVSRPASSYRAAEVKKQPIQSAVQKEKNTQKKPPAWLRPAMLFLAVVLLMLNVYVLRDSISSLFGQEKAALQSIYLEGIPAELFVGEQVECAVKTTPADAECQPVWHSSDESIAAVENGILTAYREGQVTLVVQDQLSGIICRAKLSVTGDFTQIAAAALEHMVVSLTDAGAADKVRTQQQRMESCGQKEAQAAADALGRLLDCADGGEQCDFAELEDALGLKAADLRTAAEAIRMRGQMTDDSVTLTFTGDCTFGYNNEYDDKRRFPAVYKKSGSVTYPFDKVKHIFAADDITVINYEATLADKGSPEADKKYHLRGEPEYVRILSGSSVEVANLANNHTLDYKKKGFEQTAERLSDEGIAVLHTDTPVVQKVNGIEVVLVSAGHWKFPTEYKEQVSQMLEQVEKYKKPDNVVIVNLHWGGEYIKVPDKGQIEAAHSLIDAGADMIVSHHAHIIQSIELYKDKVIAYGLGNFSFGGTHQLNEKETFILRASFAADENGDIAMKQWSVIPCHATGTGTLSNNFQPVTLHGEEARKMLNVLLSRSKSIGGCTELPASYFEY
;
A
#
# COMPACT_ATOMS: atom_id res chain seq x y z
N MET A 1 58.36 34.49 -15.93
CA MET A 1 58.97 34.33 -14.59
C MET A 1 58.82 32.85 -14.24
N ASN A 2 59.74 31.97 -14.67
CA ASN A 2 61.02 31.56 -14.06
C ASN A 2 60.95 31.00 -12.62
N ASN A 3 61.73 29.92 -12.43
CA ASN A 3 62.00 29.08 -11.24
C ASN A 3 60.97 27.94 -11.05
N ARG A 4 61.21 26.65 -11.35
CA ARG A 4 62.39 25.74 -11.20
C ARG A 4 62.95 25.70 -9.77
N GLU A 5 62.74 24.56 -9.09
CA GLU A 5 63.83 23.79 -8.48
C GLU A 5 63.43 22.31 -8.24
N ARG A 6 64.42 21.43 -8.41
CA ARG A 6 64.41 19.96 -8.35
C ARG A 6 65.20 19.51 -7.12
N HIS A 7 64.94 18.31 -6.60
CA HIS A 7 65.90 17.22 -6.27
C HIS A 7 65.08 16.00 -5.76
N GLN A 8 65.08 14.80 -6.39
CA GLN A 8 66.06 13.69 -6.43
C GLN A 8 66.55 13.22 -5.05
N ALA A 9 66.75 11.95 -4.69
CA ALA A 9 66.52 10.59 -5.24
C ALA A 9 67.03 9.55 -4.19
N TYR A 10 66.64 8.26 -4.33
CA TYR A 10 67.35 6.97 -4.04
C TYR A 10 66.36 5.90 -3.49
N SER A 11 65.95 4.92 -4.31
CA SER A 11 66.52 3.56 -4.53
C SER A 11 65.90 2.51 -3.58
N GLY A 12 65.45 1.31 -4.00
CA GLY A 12 65.46 0.64 -5.28
C GLY A 12 64.82 -0.77 -5.14
N THR A 13 64.54 -1.37 -6.30
CA THR A 13 64.50 -2.83 -6.61
C THR A 13 63.51 -3.73 -5.86
N GLY A 14 62.64 -4.53 -6.48
CA GLY A 14 62.41 -4.79 -7.90
C GLY A 14 61.39 -5.92 -8.16
N LYS A 15 61.00 -5.99 -9.45
CA LYS A 15 60.52 -7.14 -10.26
C LYS A 15 59.22 -7.84 -9.83
N ALA A 16 58.11 -7.67 -10.58
CA ALA A 16 57.73 -8.28 -11.88
C ALA A 16 57.21 -9.74 -11.71
N ALA A 17 56.14 -10.26 -12.32
CA ALA A 17 55.25 -9.91 -13.44
C ALA A 17 53.91 -10.68 -13.24
N VAL A 18 52.69 -10.16 -13.55
CA VAL A 18 51.90 -10.32 -14.80
C VAL A 18 51.83 -11.79 -15.27
N SER A 19 50.70 -12.49 -15.51
CA SER A 19 49.38 -12.17 -16.08
C SER A 19 48.34 -13.30 -15.81
N ARG A 20 47.05 -12.94 -15.91
CA ARG A 20 45.81 -13.78 -16.04
C ARG A 20 45.84 -14.77 -17.24
N PRO A 21 44.82 -15.63 -17.57
CA PRO A 21 43.43 -15.76 -17.09
C PRO A 21 42.87 -17.23 -16.91
N ALA A 22 41.55 -17.30 -16.68
CA ALA A 22 40.62 -18.40 -16.41
C ALA A 22 40.54 -19.58 -17.42
N SER A 23 40.06 -20.75 -16.97
CA SER A 23 38.82 -21.42 -17.44
C SER A 23 38.69 -22.92 -17.04
N SER A 24 37.47 -23.29 -16.63
CA SER A 24 36.74 -24.58 -16.82
C SER A 24 37.30 -25.93 -16.30
N TYR A 25 36.47 -26.62 -15.51
CA TYR A 25 36.59 -28.03 -15.13
C TYR A 25 35.45 -28.87 -15.74
N ARG A 26 35.75 -30.05 -16.32
CA ARG A 26 34.96 -31.30 -16.15
C ARG A 26 35.62 -32.56 -16.75
N ALA A 27 35.18 -33.70 -16.18
CA ALA A 27 35.28 -35.13 -16.56
C ALA A 27 36.56 -35.89 -16.10
N ALA A 28 36.46 -36.82 -15.12
CA ALA A 28 36.12 -38.27 -15.19
C ALA A 28 37.33 -39.12 -15.66
N GLU A 29 37.72 -40.31 -15.18
CA GLU A 29 37.06 -41.43 -14.48
C GLU A 29 38.17 -42.46 -14.05
N VAL A 30 37.76 -43.63 -13.52
CA VAL A 30 38.42 -44.96 -13.53
C VAL A 30 38.82 -45.61 -12.17
N LYS A 31 38.54 -46.92 -12.13
CA LYS A 31 38.22 -47.84 -11.02
C LYS A 31 39.34 -48.87 -10.69
N LYS A 32 39.24 -49.39 -9.45
CA LYS A 32 39.36 -50.79 -8.95
C LYS A 32 40.73 -51.48 -8.63
N GLN A 33 40.87 -51.78 -7.32
CA GLN A 33 41.15 -53.08 -6.63
C GLN A 33 42.52 -53.81 -6.81
N PRO A 34 42.85 -54.84 -5.97
CA PRO A 34 42.82 -54.98 -4.50
C PRO A 34 44.13 -55.66 -3.98
N ILE A 35 44.21 -56.15 -2.73
CA ILE A 35 44.80 -57.46 -2.33
C ILE A 35 44.70 -57.68 -0.80
N GLN A 36 44.23 -58.87 -0.42
CA GLN A 36 44.31 -59.50 0.92
C GLN A 36 45.45 -60.53 0.96
N SER A 37 46.05 -60.78 2.15
CA SER A 37 46.48 -62.10 2.69
C SER A 37 47.37 -61.85 3.94
N ALA A 38 47.01 -62.31 5.15
CA ALA A 38 47.26 -63.64 5.78
C ALA A 38 48.77 -63.91 6.07
N VAL A 39 49.27 -64.50 7.17
CA VAL A 39 48.77 -65.10 8.43
C VAL A 39 50.04 -65.46 9.29
N GLN A 40 49.93 -65.37 10.64
CA GLN A 40 50.62 -66.07 11.76
C GLN A 40 52.16 -66.19 11.92
N LYS A 41 52.63 -65.77 13.11
CA LYS A 41 53.18 -66.55 14.27
C LYS A 41 53.71 -65.51 15.29
N GLU A 42 53.49 -65.57 16.61
CA GLU A 42 54.15 -66.46 17.57
C GLU A 42 53.64 -66.21 19.01
N LYS A 43 53.98 -67.12 19.94
CA LYS A 43 53.41 -67.29 21.28
C LYS A 43 53.92 -66.31 22.36
N ASN A 44 52.97 -65.84 23.18
CA ASN A 44 52.96 -65.83 24.66
C ASN A 44 54.12 -65.15 25.44
N THR A 45 53.90 -63.94 25.95
CA THR A 45 54.14 -63.58 27.37
C THR A 45 53.26 -62.36 27.74
N GLN A 46 52.36 -62.53 28.70
CA GLN A 46 51.59 -61.43 29.29
C GLN A 46 52.53 -60.46 30.02
N LYS A 47 52.75 -59.27 29.45
CA LYS A 47 53.25 -58.11 30.20
C LYS A 47 52.08 -57.15 30.42
N LYS A 48 51.75 -56.90 31.69
CA LYS A 48 50.80 -55.83 32.07
C LYS A 48 51.31 -54.50 31.50
N PRO A 49 50.45 -53.67 30.88
CA PRO A 49 50.88 -52.42 30.29
C PRO A 49 51.44 -51.45 31.36
N PRO A 50 52.42 -50.61 30.99
CA PRO A 50 53.00 -49.61 31.89
C PRO A 50 51.93 -48.70 32.52
N ALA A 51 52.15 -48.27 33.77
CA ALA A 51 51.17 -47.48 34.52
C ALA A 51 50.76 -46.17 33.81
N TRP A 52 51.63 -45.61 32.97
CA TRP A 52 51.37 -44.39 32.20
C TRP A 52 50.42 -44.60 31.00
N LEU A 53 50.21 -45.83 30.55
CA LEU A 53 49.28 -46.18 29.46
C LEU A 53 47.84 -46.45 29.96
N ARG A 54 47.64 -46.54 31.28
CA ARG A 54 46.32 -46.83 31.87
C ARG A 54 45.27 -45.73 31.63
N PRO A 55 45.58 -44.42 31.70
CA PRO A 55 44.60 -43.38 31.40
C PRO A 55 44.18 -43.41 29.92
N ALA A 56 45.12 -43.66 29.00
CA ALA A 56 44.85 -43.75 27.57
C ALA A 56 44.02 -45.00 27.21
N MET A 57 44.26 -46.14 27.87
CA MET A 57 43.43 -47.33 27.70
C MET A 57 42.06 -47.20 28.36
N LEU A 58 41.95 -46.51 29.50
CA LEU A 58 40.66 -46.22 30.13
C LEU A 58 39.85 -45.25 29.26
N PHE A 59 40.51 -44.25 28.67
CA PHE A 59 39.89 -43.33 27.72
C PHE A 59 39.47 -44.05 26.44
N LEU A 60 40.32 -44.93 25.87
CA LEU A 60 39.95 -45.74 24.71
C LEU A 60 38.84 -46.75 25.02
N ALA A 61 38.82 -47.33 26.23
CA ALA A 61 37.75 -48.23 26.67
C ALA A 61 36.43 -47.49 26.95
N VAL A 62 36.48 -46.25 27.46
CA VAL A 62 35.32 -45.37 27.62
C VAL A 62 34.82 -44.86 26.27
N VAL A 63 35.72 -44.52 25.34
CA VAL A 63 35.39 -44.14 23.97
C VAL A 63 34.83 -45.35 23.20
N LEU A 64 35.37 -46.55 23.40
CA LEU A 64 34.82 -47.79 22.83
C LEU A 64 33.51 -48.22 23.51
N LEU A 65 33.30 -47.94 24.81
CA LEU A 65 32.00 -48.11 25.48
C LEU A 65 30.98 -47.09 24.96
N MET A 66 31.37 -45.83 24.77
CA MET A 66 30.51 -44.78 24.22
C MET A 66 30.19 -45.02 22.73
N LEU A 67 31.15 -45.53 21.96
CA LEU A 67 30.96 -45.95 20.56
C LEU A 67 30.13 -47.24 20.46
N ASN A 68 30.31 -48.22 21.37
CA ASN A 68 29.43 -49.39 21.42
C ASN A 68 28.01 -49.02 21.89
N VAL A 69 27.85 -48.04 22.77
CA VAL A 69 26.54 -47.48 23.12
C VAL A 69 25.93 -46.73 21.93
N TYR A 70 26.72 -46.09 21.07
CA TYR A 70 26.22 -45.44 19.84
C TYR A 70 25.82 -46.43 18.74
N VAL A 71 26.64 -47.44 18.47
CA VAL A 71 26.37 -48.45 17.43
C VAL A 71 25.25 -49.42 17.86
N LEU A 72 25.10 -49.68 19.16
CA LEU A 72 23.91 -50.36 19.68
C LEU A 72 22.69 -49.43 19.75
N ARG A 73 22.83 -48.10 19.90
CA ARG A 73 21.67 -47.20 19.90
C ARG A 73 20.99 -47.12 18.54
N ASP A 74 21.77 -47.11 17.45
CA ASP A 74 21.21 -47.14 16.07
C ASP A 74 20.72 -48.55 15.66
N SER A 75 21.31 -49.60 16.23
CA SER A 75 20.84 -50.98 16.02
C SER A 75 19.66 -51.36 16.91
N ILE A 76 19.48 -50.71 18.07
CA ILE A 76 18.34 -50.89 18.98
C ILE A 76 17.17 -50.00 18.57
N SER A 77 17.39 -48.80 18.01
CA SER A 77 16.32 -47.95 17.45
C SER A 77 15.67 -48.50 16.17
N SER A 78 16.33 -49.47 15.52
CA SER A 78 15.76 -50.27 14.43
C SER A 78 15.13 -51.59 14.88
N LEU A 79 15.39 -52.03 16.13
CA LEU A 79 14.79 -53.21 16.77
C LEU A 79 13.60 -52.87 17.68
N PHE A 80 13.53 -51.64 18.19
CA PHE A 80 12.37 -51.01 18.78
C PHE A 80 11.99 -49.87 17.85
N GLY A 81 10.95 -50.05 17.03
CA GLY A 81 10.49 -49.00 16.12
C GLY A 81 10.40 -47.66 16.84
N GLN A 82 10.79 -46.56 16.18
CA GLN A 82 10.65 -45.22 16.75
C GLN A 82 9.29 -45.12 17.41
N GLU A 83 9.24 -44.97 18.74
CA GLU A 83 8.01 -44.58 19.42
C GLU A 83 7.65 -43.22 18.83
N LYS A 84 6.65 -43.21 17.93
CA LYS A 84 6.10 -41.97 17.41
C LYS A 84 5.70 -41.13 18.60
N ALA A 85 6.03 -39.84 18.54
CA ALA A 85 5.74 -38.94 19.64
C ALA A 85 4.23 -38.95 19.96
N ALA A 86 3.91 -38.96 21.27
CA ALA A 86 2.52 -39.00 21.72
C ALA A 86 1.76 -37.75 21.24
N LEU A 87 0.58 -37.95 20.66
CA LEU A 87 -0.28 -36.88 20.16
C LEU A 87 -0.71 -35.95 21.29
N GLN A 88 -0.45 -34.64 21.15
CA GLN A 88 -0.77 -33.62 22.16
C GLN A 88 -1.99 -32.79 21.74
N SER A 89 -2.08 -32.42 20.48
CA SER A 89 -3.21 -31.67 19.93
C SER A 89 -3.40 -31.92 18.44
N ILE A 90 -4.60 -31.59 17.97
CA ILE A 90 -5.04 -31.70 16.58
C ILE A 90 -5.56 -30.34 16.12
N TYR A 91 -5.21 -29.95 14.90
CA TYR A 91 -5.73 -28.74 14.24
C TYR A 91 -6.24 -29.09 12.85
N LEU A 92 -7.25 -28.36 12.41
CA LEU A 92 -7.83 -28.50 11.08
C LEU A 92 -7.24 -27.44 10.16
N GLU A 93 -6.74 -27.88 9.01
CA GLU A 93 -6.22 -27.02 7.94
C GLU A 93 -7.13 -27.15 6.71
N GLY A 94 -7.30 -26.05 5.98
CA GLY A 94 -8.09 -26.01 4.75
C GLY A 94 -9.60 -25.84 4.96
N ILE A 95 -10.09 -25.66 6.20
CA ILE A 95 -11.53 -25.49 6.46
C ILE A 95 -11.89 -24.00 6.46
N PRO A 96 -12.67 -23.50 5.47
CA PRO A 96 -13.15 -22.13 5.48
C PRO A 96 -14.25 -21.95 6.55
N ALA A 97 -14.40 -20.73 7.04
CA ALA A 97 -15.50 -20.39 7.96
C ALA A 97 -16.89 -20.48 7.30
N GLU A 98 -16.93 -20.45 5.97
CA GLU A 98 -18.15 -20.47 5.16
C GLU A 98 -17.95 -21.29 3.88
N LEU A 99 -18.93 -22.11 3.52
CA LEU A 99 -19.00 -22.94 2.32
C LEU A 99 -20.20 -22.58 1.45
N PHE A 100 -20.10 -22.86 0.16
CA PHE A 100 -21.23 -22.82 -0.74
C PHE A 100 -21.96 -24.15 -0.81
N VAL A 101 -23.28 -24.13 -1.01
CA VAL A 101 -24.01 -25.36 -1.36
C VAL A 101 -23.43 -25.97 -2.65
N GLY A 102 -22.99 -27.23 -2.57
CA GLY A 102 -22.33 -27.95 -3.66
C GLY A 102 -20.80 -27.87 -3.64
N GLU A 103 -20.20 -26.99 -2.83
CA GLU A 103 -18.74 -26.88 -2.71
C GLU A 103 -18.12 -28.12 -2.08
N GLN A 104 -16.93 -28.48 -2.57
CA GLN A 104 -16.09 -29.53 -2.01
C GLN A 104 -14.72 -28.97 -1.64
N VAL A 105 -14.29 -29.22 -0.40
CA VAL A 105 -13.03 -28.70 0.12
C VAL A 105 -12.22 -29.82 0.76
N GLU A 106 -10.95 -29.93 0.38
CA GLU A 106 -10.02 -30.85 1.01
C GLU A 106 -9.64 -30.35 2.40
N CYS A 107 -9.83 -31.22 3.40
CA CYS A 107 -9.62 -30.92 4.81
C CYS A 107 -8.51 -31.81 5.35
N ALA A 108 -7.47 -31.17 5.90
CA ALA A 108 -6.34 -31.88 6.47
C ALA A 108 -6.34 -31.79 8.00
N VAL A 109 -5.92 -32.89 8.62
CA VAL A 109 -5.69 -32.98 10.07
C VAL A 109 -4.21 -32.80 10.32
N LYS A 110 -3.84 -31.77 11.07
CA LYS A 110 -2.48 -31.54 11.55
C LYS A 110 -2.36 -31.91 13.01
N THR A 111 -1.20 -32.40 13.38
CA THR A 111 -0.90 -32.90 14.72
C THR A 111 0.21 -32.08 15.36
N THR A 112 0.22 -32.03 16.69
CA THR A 112 1.38 -31.58 17.47
C THR A 112 1.81 -32.69 18.40
N PRO A 113 3.10 -33.12 18.36
CA PRO A 113 4.10 -32.78 17.35
C PRO A 113 3.74 -33.34 15.96
N ALA A 114 4.32 -32.78 14.89
CA ALA A 114 3.92 -33.04 13.50
C ALA A 114 4.11 -34.50 13.03
N ASP A 115 4.94 -35.28 13.72
CA ASP A 115 5.22 -36.69 13.47
C ASP A 115 4.36 -37.64 14.33
N ALA A 116 3.47 -37.10 15.18
CA ALA A 116 2.56 -37.89 15.99
C ALA A 116 1.55 -38.65 15.10
N GLU A 117 1.24 -39.89 15.49
CA GLU A 117 0.21 -40.69 14.83
C GLU A 117 -1.19 -40.20 15.20
N CYS A 118 -2.07 -40.08 14.20
CA CYS A 118 -3.46 -39.72 14.37
C CYS A 118 -4.31 -40.62 13.47
N GLN A 119 -5.40 -41.15 14.02
CA GLN A 119 -6.44 -41.89 13.33
C GLN A 119 -7.73 -41.07 13.40
N PRO A 120 -7.88 -40.05 12.54
CA PRO A 120 -8.98 -39.10 12.63
C PRO A 120 -10.31 -39.74 12.25
N VAL A 121 -11.32 -39.54 13.09
CA VAL A 121 -12.73 -39.80 12.80
C VAL A 121 -13.43 -38.47 12.70
N TRP A 122 -14.12 -38.28 11.58
CA TRP A 122 -14.89 -37.08 11.32
C TRP A 122 -16.34 -37.27 11.72
N HIS A 123 -16.94 -36.22 12.25
CA HIS A 123 -18.35 -36.11 12.53
C HIS A 123 -18.83 -34.70 12.24
N SER A 124 -20.05 -34.61 11.71
CA SER A 124 -20.74 -33.35 11.48
C SER A 124 -21.97 -33.28 12.39
N SER A 125 -22.22 -32.13 13.03
CA SER A 125 -23.40 -31.97 13.87
C SER A 125 -24.72 -32.10 13.09
N ASP A 126 -24.68 -31.93 11.76
CA ASP A 126 -25.78 -32.20 10.83
C ASP A 126 -25.20 -32.55 9.46
N GLU A 127 -25.12 -33.85 9.16
CA GLU A 127 -24.61 -34.36 7.87
C GLU A 127 -25.51 -34.01 6.68
N SER A 128 -26.76 -33.59 6.91
CA SER A 128 -27.63 -33.11 5.83
C SER A 128 -27.28 -31.69 5.38
N ILE A 129 -26.50 -30.96 6.17
CA ILE A 129 -25.97 -29.62 5.85
C ILE A 129 -24.59 -29.75 5.21
N ALA A 130 -23.65 -30.45 5.86
CA ALA A 130 -22.34 -30.75 5.31
C ALA A 130 -21.75 -32.02 5.94
N ALA A 131 -21.00 -32.81 5.17
CA ALA A 131 -20.33 -34.02 5.65
C ALA A 131 -18.87 -34.11 5.15
N VAL A 132 -18.04 -34.87 5.87
CA VAL A 132 -16.65 -35.12 5.49
C VAL A 132 -16.47 -36.60 5.17
N GLU A 133 -16.10 -36.91 3.93
CA GLU A 133 -15.79 -38.27 3.49
C GLU A 133 -14.39 -38.31 2.89
N ASN A 134 -13.54 -39.21 3.40
CA ASN A 134 -12.14 -39.37 2.93
C ASN A 134 -11.32 -38.06 2.93
N GLY A 135 -11.57 -37.17 3.89
CA GLY A 135 -10.91 -35.87 3.96
C GLY A 135 -11.50 -34.81 3.04
N ILE A 136 -12.59 -35.08 2.34
CA ILE A 136 -13.30 -34.10 1.50
C ILE A 136 -14.57 -33.67 2.22
N LEU A 137 -14.64 -32.40 2.60
CA LEU A 137 -15.83 -31.75 3.12
C LEU A 137 -16.73 -31.34 1.96
N THR A 138 -17.97 -31.83 1.95
CA THR A 138 -18.98 -31.47 0.96
C THR A 138 -20.15 -30.76 1.63
N ALA A 139 -20.57 -29.63 1.07
CA ALA A 139 -21.73 -28.88 1.51
C ALA A 139 -22.97 -29.24 0.68
N TYR A 140 -24.09 -29.51 1.35
CA TYR A 140 -25.33 -30.01 0.73
C TYR A 140 -26.51 -29.05 0.86
N ARG A 141 -26.63 -28.33 1.98
CA ARG A 141 -27.79 -27.46 2.27
C ARG A 141 -27.36 -26.28 3.14
N GLU A 142 -28.12 -25.20 3.05
CA GLU A 142 -27.91 -24.01 3.87
C GLU A 142 -28.08 -24.30 5.36
N GLY A 143 -27.25 -23.68 6.18
CA GLY A 143 -27.33 -23.75 7.64
C GLY A 143 -25.97 -23.65 8.33
N GLN A 144 -25.96 -23.77 9.65
CA GLN A 144 -24.73 -23.80 10.43
C GLN A 144 -24.45 -25.20 10.96
N VAL A 145 -23.19 -25.60 10.90
CA VAL A 145 -22.76 -26.92 11.34
C VAL A 145 -21.44 -26.83 12.09
N THR A 146 -21.23 -27.74 13.04
CA THR A 146 -19.96 -27.92 13.72
C THR A 146 -19.34 -29.22 13.26
N LEU A 147 -18.19 -29.13 12.58
CA LEU A 147 -17.34 -30.26 12.30
C LEU A 147 -16.55 -30.62 13.54
N VAL A 148 -16.47 -31.92 13.82
CA VAL A 148 -15.74 -32.51 14.92
C VAL A 148 -14.80 -33.53 14.32
N VAL A 149 -13.50 -33.38 14.57
CA VAL A 149 -12.53 -34.45 14.32
C VAL A 149 -12.06 -34.99 15.66
N GLN A 150 -12.06 -36.31 15.81
CA GLN A 150 -11.59 -37.00 17.00
C GLN A 150 -10.56 -38.06 16.61
N ASP A 151 -9.41 -38.07 17.26
CA ASP A 151 -8.47 -39.18 17.12
C ASP A 151 -8.97 -40.43 17.87
N GLN A 152 -9.00 -41.58 17.20
CA GLN A 152 -9.49 -42.83 17.78
C GLN A 152 -8.63 -43.34 18.94
N LEU A 153 -7.32 -43.07 18.93
CA LEU A 153 -6.38 -43.65 19.89
C LEU A 153 -6.33 -42.86 21.20
N SER A 154 -6.17 -41.54 21.10
CA SER A 154 -6.03 -40.62 22.25
C SER A 154 -7.36 -40.04 22.71
N GLY A 155 -8.37 -40.01 21.84
CA GLY A 155 -9.64 -39.33 22.10
C GLY A 155 -9.57 -37.80 22.03
N ILE A 156 -8.45 -37.21 21.59
CA ILE A 156 -8.32 -35.76 21.40
C ILE A 156 -9.30 -35.27 20.33
N ILE A 157 -9.99 -34.17 20.61
CA ILE A 157 -11.04 -33.61 19.75
C ILE A 157 -10.68 -32.20 19.31
N CYS A 158 -10.85 -31.92 18.01
CA CYS A 158 -10.85 -30.56 17.46
C CYS A 158 -12.23 -30.26 16.85
N ARG A 159 -12.68 -29.01 16.96
CA ARG A 159 -13.99 -28.57 16.45
C ARG A 159 -13.85 -27.32 15.60
N ALA A 160 -14.56 -27.27 14.48
CA ALA A 160 -14.67 -26.10 13.63
C ALA A 160 -16.15 -25.79 13.37
N LYS A 161 -16.56 -24.55 13.59
CA LYS A 161 -17.89 -24.07 13.20
C LYS A 161 -17.80 -23.52 11.79
N LEU A 162 -18.78 -23.85 10.95
CA LEU A 162 -18.90 -23.30 9.62
C LEU A 162 -20.36 -23.03 9.24
N SER A 163 -20.54 -22.09 8.33
CA SER A 163 -21.82 -21.77 7.70
C SER A 163 -21.85 -22.32 6.28
N VAL A 164 -23.00 -22.81 5.83
CA VAL A 164 -23.25 -23.17 4.43
C VAL A 164 -24.34 -22.24 3.91
N THR A 165 -24.14 -21.65 2.74
CA THR A 165 -25.13 -20.76 2.09
C THR A 165 -25.25 -21.04 0.60
N GLY A 166 -26.44 -20.81 0.04
CA GLY A 166 -26.72 -20.77 -1.39
C GLY A 166 -26.87 -19.34 -1.92
N ASP A 167 -26.72 -18.34 -1.06
CA ASP A 167 -26.76 -16.92 -1.43
C ASP A 167 -25.37 -16.45 -1.89
N PHE A 168 -25.02 -16.77 -3.14
CA PHE A 168 -23.71 -16.46 -3.73
C PHE A 168 -23.48 -14.96 -3.91
N THR A 169 -24.55 -14.16 -4.09
CA THR A 169 -24.45 -12.71 -4.24
C THR A 169 -24.11 -12.04 -2.91
N GLN A 170 -24.68 -12.52 -1.79
CA GLN A 170 -24.29 -12.06 -0.46
C GLN A 170 -22.80 -12.34 -0.15
N ILE A 171 -22.26 -13.49 -0.59
CA ILE A 171 -20.83 -13.78 -0.42
C ILE A 171 -19.97 -12.92 -1.33
N ALA A 172 -20.35 -12.75 -2.61
CA ALA A 172 -19.63 -11.86 -3.50
C ALA A 172 -19.58 -10.43 -2.93
N ALA A 173 -20.70 -9.96 -2.38
CA ALA A 173 -20.80 -8.73 -1.62
C ALA A 173 -19.84 -8.70 -0.43
N ALA A 174 -19.83 -9.74 0.41
CA ALA A 174 -18.92 -9.81 1.55
C ALA A 174 -17.44 -9.82 1.13
N ALA A 175 -17.08 -10.56 0.06
CA ALA A 175 -15.72 -10.62 -0.46
C ALA A 175 -15.23 -9.25 -0.95
N LEU A 176 -16.11 -8.52 -1.65
CA LEU A 176 -15.83 -7.18 -2.15
C LEU A 176 -15.87 -6.12 -1.06
N GLU A 177 -16.77 -6.24 -0.09
CA GLU A 177 -16.83 -5.36 1.07
C GLU A 177 -15.57 -5.52 1.92
N HIS A 178 -15.13 -6.75 2.19
CA HIS A 178 -13.86 -6.98 2.88
C HIS A 178 -12.69 -6.33 2.14
N MET A 179 -12.69 -6.34 0.82
CA MET A 179 -11.65 -5.70 0.01
C MET A 179 -11.72 -4.16 0.07
N VAL A 180 -12.91 -3.57 -0.07
CA VAL A 180 -13.15 -2.12 0.02
C VAL A 180 -12.97 -1.61 1.46
N VAL A 181 -13.07 -2.47 2.46
CA VAL A 181 -12.76 -2.14 3.86
C VAL A 181 -11.27 -2.37 4.17
N SER A 182 -10.62 -3.35 3.54
CA SER A 182 -9.22 -3.74 3.76
C SER A 182 -8.27 -3.21 2.68
N LEU A 183 -8.56 -2.05 2.08
CA LEU A 183 -7.92 -1.44 0.91
C LEU A 183 -6.37 -1.36 0.92
N THR A 184 -5.74 -1.73 2.03
CA THR A 184 -4.30 -1.80 2.21
C THR A 184 -3.67 -3.13 1.79
N ASP A 185 -4.42 -4.21 1.55
CA ASP A 185 -3.88 -5.55 1.28
C ASP A 185 -3.57 -5.79 -0.21
N ALA A 186 -2.29 -6.02 -0.53
CA ALA A 186 -1.83 -6.40 -1.87
C ALA A 186 -2.51 -7.67 -2.42
N GLY A 187 -3.03 -8.54 -1.56
CA GLY A 187 -3.75 -9.77 -1.92
C GLY A 187 -5.24 -9.57 -2.24
N ALA A 188 -5.75 -8.34 -2.32
CA ALA A 188 -7.15 -8.03 -2.61
C ALA A 188 -7.70 -8.75 -3.87
N ALA A 189 -7.01 -8.62 -5.00
CA ALA A 189 -7.37 -9.29 -6.25
C ALA A 189 -7.35 -10.81 -6.12
N ASP A 190 -6.35 -11.34 -5.41
CA ASP A 190 -6.18 -12.78 -5.21
C ASP A 190 -7.29 -13.36 -4.31
N LYS A 191 -7.79 -12.58 -3.34
CA LYS A 191 -8.97 -12.95 -2.54
C LYS A 191 -10.22 -13.03 -3.40
N VAL A 192 -10.43 -12.05 -4.29
CA VAL A 192 -11.58 -12.08 -5.24
C VAL A 192 -11.46 -13.29 -6.17
N ARG A 193 -10.27 -13.53 -6.75
CA ARG A 193 -9.99 -14.72 -7.57
C ARG A 193 -10.23 -16.03 -6.80
N THR A 194 -9.83 -16.08 -5.53
CA THR A 194 -10.05 -17.25 -4.68
C THR A 194 -11.55 -17.52 -4.52
N GLN A 195 -12.36 -16.48 -4.25
CA GLN A 195 -13.81 -16.67 -4.14
C GLN A 195 -14.46 -17.05 -5.47
N GLN A 196 -14.02 -16.43 -6.57
CA GLN A 196 -14.45 -16.79 -7.92
C GLN A 196 -14.21 -18.29 -8.20
N GLN A 197 -12.98 -18.78 -7.99
CA GLN A 197 -12.63 -20.19 -8.23
C GLN A 197 -13.43 -21.16 -7.37
N ARG A 198 -13.69 -20.80 -6.11
CA ARG A 198 -14.54 -21.61 -5.24
C ARG A 198 -15.98 -21.67 -5.76
N MET A 199 -16.55 -20.56 -6.21
CA MET A 199 -17.90 -20.53 -6.80
C MET A 199 -18.00 -21.36 -8.08
N GLU A 200 -16.99 -21.31 -8.97
CA GLU A 200 -16.89 -22.15 -10.17
C GLU A 200 -16.92 -23.65 -9.84
N SER A 201 -16.34 -24.05 -8.70
CA SER A 201 -16.27 -25.45 -8.25
C SER A 201 -17.60 -26.02 -7.75
N CYS A 202 -18.61 -25.18 -7.47
CA CYS A 202 -19.86 -25.60 -6.83
C CYS A 202 -20.84 -26.33 -7.77
N GLY A 203 -20.65 -26.21 -9.08
CA GLY A 203 -21.52 -26.83 -10.09
C GLY A 203 -22.96 -26.28 -10.15
N GLN A 204 -23.27 -25.21 -9.40
CA GLN A 204 -24.56 -24.52 -9.45
C GLN A 204 -24.55 -23.41 -10.49
N LYS A 205 -25.68 -23.18 -11.15
CA LYS A 205 -25.79 -22.15 -12.21
C LYS A 205 -25.65 -20.75 -11.65
N GLU A 206 -26.25 -20.51 -10.50
CA GLU A 206 -26.21 -19.24 -9.78
C GLU A 206 -24.79 -18.93 -9.29
N ALA A 207 -24.06 -19.94 -8.80
CA ALA A 207 -22.65 -19.83 -8.44
C ALA A 207 -21.78 -19.48 -9.65
N GLN A 208 -22.00 -20.16 -10.78
CA GLN A 208 -21.26 -19.88 -12.01
C GLN A 208 -21.51 -18.44 -12.50
N ALA A 209 -22.76 -17.97 -12.47
CA ALA A 209 -23.09 -16.60 -12.87
C ALA A 209 -22.41 -15.55 -11.97
N ALA A 210 -22.39 -15.77 -10.66
CA ALA A 210 -21.68 -14.90 -9.72
C ALA A 210 -20.15 -14.93 -9.95
N ALA A 211 -19.58 -16.11 -10.21
CA ALA A 211 -18.16 -16.26 -10.54
C ALA A 211 -17.79 -15.51 -11.83
N ASP A 212 -18.58 -15.69 -12.90
CA ASP A 212 -18.38 -15.00 -14.17
C ASP A 212 -18.42 -13.47 -13.97
N ALA A 213 -19.33 -12.97 -13.13
CA ALA A 213 -19.41 -11.55 -12.79
C ALA A 213 -18.20 -11.05 -11.98
N LEU A 214 -17.67 -11.85 -11.03
CA LEU A 214 -16.42 -11.52 -10.34
C LEU A 214 -15.21 -11.52 -11.28
N GLY A 215 -15.15 -12.45 -12.24
CA GLY A 215 -14.12 -12.48 -13.28
C GLY A 215 -14.14 -11.21 -14.12
N ARG A 216 -15.31 -10.80 -14.58
CA ARG A 216 -15.49 -9.53 -15.32
C ARG A 216 -15.12 -8.30 -14.50
N LEU A 217 -15.38 -8.30 -13.19
CA LEU A 217 -14.94 -7.21 -12.31
C LEU A 217 -13.41 -7.12 -12.24
N LEU A 218 -12.72 -8.26 -12.22
CA LEU A 218 -11.25 -8.31 -12.27
C LEU A 218 -10.72 -7.83 -13.63
N ASP A 219 -11.34 -8.26 -14.73
CA ASP A 219 -11.01 -7.76 -16.08
C ASP A 219 -11.17 -6.24 -16.18
N CYS A 220 -12.23 -5.72 -15.54
CA CYS A 220 -12.49 -4.29 -15.41
C CYS A 220 -11.39 -3.56 -14.64
N ALA A 221 -10.89 -4.14 -13.56
CA ALA A 221 -9.78 -3.58 -12.81
C ALA A 221 -8.48 -3.56 -13.65
N ASP A 222 -8.22 -4.61 -14.41
CA ASP A 222 -7.05 -4.70 -15.29
C ASP A 222 -7.13 -3.70 -16.48
N GLY A 223 -8.31 -3.10 -16.72
CA GLY A 223 -8.55 -2.12 -17.76
C GLY A 223 -8.89 -2.74 -19.12
N GLY A 224 -9.40 -3.98 -19.12
CA GLY A 224 -9.99 -4.64 -20.27
C GLY A 224 -11.43 -4.20 -20.50
N GLU A 225 -11.80 -3.99 -21.78
CA GLU A 225 -13.13 -3.61 -22.30
C GLU A 225 -13.87 -2.47 -21.57
N GLN A 226 -14.95 -1.97 -22.18
CA GLN A 226 -15.80 -0.97 -21.54
C GLN A 226 -16.67 -1.67 -20.50
N CYS A 227 -16.40 -1.44 -19.22
CA CYS A 227 -17.10 -2.10 -18.12
C CYS A 227 -18.55 -1.66 -17.98
N ASP A 228 -19.47 -2.59 -18.24
CA ASP A 228 -20.88 -2.43 -17.92
C ASP A 228 -21.14 -2.82 -16.46
N PHE A 229 -20.97 -1.84 -15.56
CA PHE A 229 -21.25 -2.03 -14.14
C PHE A 229 -22.75 -2.21 -13.83
N ALA A 230 -23.67 -1.88 -14.76
CA ALA A 230 -25.09 -2.14 -14.56
C ALA A 230 -25.38 -3.65 -14.71
N GLU A 231 -24.72 -4.31 -15.66
CA GLU A 231 -24.82 -5.76 -15.80
C GLU A 231 -24.19 -6.49 -14.61
N LEU A 232 -23.07 -5.99 -14.09
CA LEU A 232 -22.47 -6.52 -12.86
C LEU A 232 -23.35 -6.28 -11.63
N GLU A 233 -24.07 -5.16 -11.56
CA GLU A 233 -25.04 -4.89 -10.49
C GLU A 233 -26.18 -5.91 -10.50
N ASP A 234 -26.74 -6.21 -11.67
CA ASP A 234 -27.78 -7.24 -11.82
C ASP A 234 -27.28 -8.63 -11.43
N ALA A 235 -26.02 -8.96 -11.75
CA ALA A 235 -25.43 -10.27 -11.47
C ALA A 235 -25.00 -10.45 -10.00
N LEU A 236 -24.50 -9.40 -9.36
CA LEU A 236 -23.93 -9.46 -8.00
C LEU A 236 -24.86 -8.89 -6.93
N GLY A 237 -25.96 -8.22 -7.30
CA GLY A 237 -26.86 -7.54 -6.36
C GLY A 237 -26.21 -6.36 -5.62
N LEU A 238 -25.10 -5.85 -6.15
CA LEU A 238 -24.30 -4.76 -5.60
C LEU A 238 -24.45 -3.53 -6.45
N LYS A 239 -24.51 -2.34 -5.85
CA LYS A 239 -24.62 -1.11 -6.61
C LYS A 239 -23.43 -0.95 -7.55
N ALA A 240 -23.68 -0.55 -8.79
CA ALA A 240 -22.67 -0.27 -9.80
C ALA A 240 -21.59 0.70 -9.30
N ALA A 241 -21.95 1.65 -8.44
CA ALA A 241 -21.00 2.57 -7.81
C ALA A 241 -20.02 1.86 -6.88
N ASP A 242 -20.48 0.90 -6.07
CA ASP A 242 -19.63 0.18 -5.11
C ASP A 242 -18.74 -0.83 -5.85
N LEU A 243 -19.28 -1.49 -6.89
CA LEU A 243 -18.52 -2.34 -7.80
C LEU A 243 -17.41 -1.56 -8.53
N ARG A 244 -17.72 -0.34 -8.97
CA ARG A 244 -16.73 0.54 -9.57
C ARG A 244 -15.62 0.91 -8.58
N THR A 245 -15.99 1.33 -7.37
CA THR A 245 -15.03 1.56 -6.28
C THR A 245 -14.13 0.35 -6.03
N ALA A 246 -14.69 -0.87 -6.05
CA ALA A 246 -13.94 -2.10 -5.89
C ALA A 246 -12.95 -2.34 -7.04
N ALA A 247 -13.38 -2.19 -8.31
CA ALA A 247 -12.50 -2.32 -9.47
C ALA A 247 -11.38 -1.28 -9.46
N GLU A 248 -11.69 -0.04 -9.07
CA GLU A 248 -10.72 1.04 -8.91
C GLU A 248 -9.66 0.70 -7.87
N ALA A 249 -10.09 0.24 -6.70
CA ALA A 249 -9.18 -0.15 -5.63
C ALA A 249 -8.24 -1.29 -6.05
N ILE A 250 -8.77 -2.33 -6.71
CA ILE A 250 -7.97 -3.45 -7.24
C ILE A 250 -6.90 -2.93 -8.20
N ARG A 251 -7.32 -2.10 -9.17
CA ARG A 251 -6.40 -1.54 -10.17
C ARG A 251 -5.32 -0.69 -9.51
N MET A 252 -5.70 0.20 -8.59
CA MET A 252 -4.78 1.11 -7.92
C MET A 252 -3.76 0.39 -7.06
N ARG A 253 -4.18 -0.66 -6.34
CA ARG A 253 -3.25 -1.49 -5.59
C ARG A 253 -2.38 -2.37 -6.48
N GLY A 254 -2.90 -2.89 -7.58
CA GLY A 254 -2.12 -3.68 -8.54
C GLY A 254 -1.00 -2.90 -9.23
N GLN A 255 -1.04 -1.56 -9.19
CA GLN A 255 0.02 -0.68 -9.71
C GLN A 255 1.16 -0.44 -8.72
N MET A 256 1.00 -0.81 -7.46
CA MET A 256 2.01 -0.61 -6.44
C MET A 256 3.00 -1.77 -6.39
N THR A 257 4.23 -1.47 -6.03
CA THR A 257 5.32 -2.43 -5.91
C THR A 257 6.15 -2.13 -4.67
N ASP A 258 6.79 -3.15 -4.09
CA ASP A 258 7.63 -3.00 -2.89
C ASP A 258 8.94 -2.23 -3.14
N ASP A 259 9.23 -1.86 -4.38
CA ASP A 259 10.41 -1.09 -4.81
C ASP A 259 10.06 0.31 -5.36
N SER A 260 8.79 0.73 -5.23
CA SER A 260 8.33 2.06 -5.61
C SER A 260 7.63 2.77 -4.45
N VAL A 261 7.41 4.08 -4.62
CA VAL A 261 6.55 4.88 -3.74
C VAL A 261 5.51 5.60 -4.58
N THR A 262 4.24 5.51 -4.19
CA THR A 262 3.09 6.13 -4.86
C THR A 262 2.51 7.25 -4.01
N LEU A 263 2.44 8.44 -4.59
CA LEU A 263 1.96 9.65 -3.95
C LEU A 263 0.64 10.09 -4.57
N THR A 264 -0.31 10.50 -3.73
CA THR A 264 -1.60 11.07 -4.15
C THR A 264 -1.75 12.49 -3.64
N PHE A 265 -2.23 13.38 -4.50
CA PHE A 265 -2.49 14.78 -4.18
C PHE A 265 -3.94 15.14 -4.52
N THR A 266 -4.60 15.84 -3.60
CA THR A 266 -5.95 16.39 -3.81
C THR A 266 -5.90 17.89 -3.97
N GLY A 267 -7.00 18.50 -4.42
CA GLY A 267 -7.21 19.95 -4.32
C GLY A 267 -7.45 20.46 -2.89
N ASP A 268 -7.94 21.70 -2.78
CA ASP A 268 -8.15 22.41 -1.51
C ASP A 268 -9.18 21.69 -0.63
N CYS A 269 -8.77 21.35 0.60
CA CYS A 269 -9.61 20.75 1.62
C CYS A 269 -9.80 21.73 2.78
N THR A 270 -11.05 22.12 3.03
CA THR A 270 -11.43 23.04 4.11
C THR A 270 -12.47 22.36 4.98
N PHE A 271 -12.05 21.79 6.10
CA PHE A 271 -12.99 21.31 7.13
C PHE A 271 -13.26 22.40 8.15
N GLY A 272 -13.78 23.52 7.66
CA GLY A 272 -14.07 24.68 8.47
C GLY A 272 -15.11 25.56 7.82
N TYR A 273 -15.63 26.50 8.60
CA TYR A 273 -16.62 27.47 8.12
C TYR A 273 -16.34 28.84 8.73
N ASN A 274 -16.84 29.88 8.07
CA ASN A 274 -16.83 31.22 8.64
C ASN A 274 -17.96 31.36 9.68
N ASN A 275 -17.59 31.75 10.91
CA ASN A 275 -18.43 31.75 12.11
C ASN A 275 -19.68 32.64 12.03
N GLU A 276 -19.74 33.58 11.09
CA GLU A 276 -20.73 34.67 11.08
C GLU A 276 -22.17 34.29 10.68
N TYR A 277 -22.45 33.02 10.44
CA TYR A 277 -23.71 32.61 9.82
C TYR A 277 -24.13 31.19 10.27
N ASP A 278 -25.43 30.97 10.46
CA ASP A 278 -26.01 29.65 10.82
C ASP A 278 -26.91 29.17 9.67
N ASP A 279 -26.47 28.15 8.93
CA ASP A 279 -27.18 27.57 7.77
C ASP A 279 -27.02 26.05 7.76
N LYS A 280 -28.13 25.32 7.62
CA LYS A 280 -28.19 23.85 7.58
C LYS A 280 -27.45 23.22 6.38
N ARG A 281 -27.04 24.04 5.40
CA ARG A 281 -26.27 23.63 4.22
C ARG A 281 -24.75 23.73 4.42
N ARG A 282 -24.28 24.16 5.59
CA ARG A 282 -22.85 24.27 5.91
C ARG A 282 -22.23 22.93 6.25
N PHE A 283 -20.91 22.88 6.14
CA PHE A 283 -20.10 21.71 6.46
C PHE A 283 -20.48 21.04 7.80
N PRO A 284 -20.55 21.73 8.96
CA PRO A 284 -20.89 21.06 10.22
C PRO A 284 -22.26 20.38 10.22
N ALA A 285 -23.26 21.00 9.58
CA ALA A 285 -24.61 20.46 9.54
C ALA A 285 -24.71 19.24 8.61
N VAL A 286 -24.04 19.29 7.45
CA VAL A 286 -23.98 18.17 6.50
C VAL A 286 -23.16 17.02 7.09
N TYR A 287 -21.98 17.30 7.65
CA TYR A 287 -21.11 16.34 8.33
C TYR A 287 -21.86 15.62 9.46
N LYS A 288 -22.48 16.36 10.38
CA LYS A 288 -23.26 15.77 11.49
C LYS A 288 -24.44 14.91 11.00
N LYS A 289 -25.12 15.34 9.93
CA LYS A 289 -26.25 14.59 9.35
C LYS A 289 -25.80 13.29 8.68
N SER A 290 -24.58 13.24 8.15
CA SER A 290 -24.07 12.06 7.44
C SER A 290 -23.92 10.83 8.35
N GLY A 291 -23.59 11.04 9.63
CA GLY A 291 -23.26 9.96 10.56
C GLY A 291 -21.92 9.27 10.30
N SER A 292 -21.14 9.73 9.32
CA SER A 292 -19.83 9.15 8.96
C SER A 292 -18.68 10.05 9.40
N VAL A 293 -17.72 9.48 10.12
CA VAL A 293 -16.50 10.19 10.54
C VAL A 293 -15.70 10.64 9.32
N THR A 294 -15.69 9.84 8.26
CA THR A 294 -14.92 10.05 7.02
C THR A 294 -15.78 10.63 5.89
N TYR A 295 -16.94 11.21 6.22
CA TYR A 295 -17.94 11.65 5.23
C TYR A 295 -17.38 12.35 3.99
N PRO A 296 -16.49 13.37 4.12
CA PRO A 296 -15.92 14.04 2.95
C PRO A 296 -15.26 13.07 1.98
N PHE A 297 -14.60 12.03 2.45
CA PHE A 297 -13.78 11.14 1.64
C PHE A 297 -14.37 9.75 1.44
N ASP A 298 -15.57 9.45 1.93
CA ASP A 298 -16.18 8.12 1.79
C ASP A 298 -16.27 7.60 0.36
N LYS A 299 -16.29 8.50 -0.63
CA LYS A 299 -16.37 8.17 -2.07
C LYS A 299 -15.02 8.11 -2.79
N VAL A 300 -13.92 8.44 -2.10
CA VAL A 300 -12.57 8.53 -2.70
C VAL A 300 -11.48 7.93 -1.80
N LYS A 301 -11.77 7.58 -0.55
CA LYS A 301 -10.78 7.05 0.42
C LYS A 301 -10.16 5.73 -0.02
N HIS A 302 -10.80 4.99 -0.93
CA HIS A 302 -10.21 3.80 -1.55
C HIS A 302 -9.02 4.12 -2.44
N ILE A 303 -8.97 5.33 -2.98
CA ILE A 303 -7.83 5.84 -3.75
C ILE A 303 -6.65 6.12 -2.81
N PHE A 304 -6.94 6.76 -1.68
CA PHE A 304 -5.94 7.13 -0.67
C PHE A 304 -5.37 5.90 0.04
N ALA A 305 -6.24 4.97 0.41
CA ALA A 305 -5.81 3.68 0.95
C ALA A 305 -5.06 2.83 -0.10
N ALA A 306 -5.14 3.19 -1.38
CA ALA A 306 -4.42 2.55 -2.48
C ALA A 306 -3.15 3.31 -2.90
N ASP A 307 -2.54 4.14 -2.04
CA ASP A 307 -1.19 4.70 -2.22
C ASP A 307 -0.30 4.49 -0.99
N ASP A 308 0.88 5.12 -0.99
CA ASP A 308 1.80 5.13 0.15
C ASP A 308 1.70 6.42 0.97
N ILE A 309 1.43 7.55 0.30
CA ILE A 309 1.33 8.88 0.91
C ILE A 309 0.28 9.70 0.16
N THR A 310 -0.81 10.01 0.84
CA THR A 310 -1.78 11.02 0.45
C THR A 310 -1.45 12.37 1.09
N VAL A 311 -1.33 13.40 0.24
CA VAL A 311 -1.05 14.78 0.62
C VAL A 311 -2.25 15.66 0.27
N ILE A 312 -2.79 16.36 1.26
CA ILE A 312 -3.88 17.33 1.06
C ILE A 312 -3.41 18.76 1.33
N ASN A 313 -4.03 19.75 0.70
CA ASN A 313 -3.98 21.14 1.18
C ASN A 313 -5.07 21.35 2.23
N TYR A 314 -4.68 21.51 3.50
CA TYR A 314 -5.61 21.74 4.59
C TYR A 314 -5.77 23.23 4.84
N GLU A 315 -6.77 23.84 4.20
CA GLU A 315 -7.02 25.28 4.18
C GLU A 315 -8.09 25.65 5.21
N ALA A 316 -7.79 25.36 6.47
CA ALA A 316 -8.58 25.72 7.64
C ALA A 316 -7.71 25.65 8.90
N THR A 317 -8.28 26.08 10.03
CA THR A 317 -7.71 25.85 11.36
C THR A 317 -8.59 24.91 12.15
N LEU A 318 -8.00 23.93 12.82
CA LEU A 318 -8.66 23.17 13.88
C LEU A 318 -8.39 23.96 15.16
N ALA A 319 -9.23 24.93 15.48
CA ALA A 319 -9.04 25.83 16.61
C ALA A 319 -10.15 25.68 17.66
N ASP A 320 -9.81 25.87 18.94
CA ASP A 320 -10.83 25.86 19.99
C ASP A 320 -11.79 27.03 19.85
N LYS A 321 -13.03 26.84 20.29
CA LYS A 321 -14.01 27.93 20.39
C LYS A 321 -13.46 29.05 21.27
N GLY A 322 -13.55 30.29 20.80
CA GLY A 322 -13.04 31.47 21.51
C GLY A 322 -11.55 31.74 21.30
N SER A 323 -10.87 30.99 20.42
CA SER A 323 -9.51 31.33 20.00
C SER A 323 -9.46 32.71 19.32
N PRO A 324 -8.39 33.50 19.50
CA PRO A 324 -8.31 34.84 18.93
C PRO A 324 -8.25 34.82 17.40
N GLU A 325 -9.18 35.53 16.77
CA GLU A 325 -9.26 35.67 15.31
C GLU A 325 -8.28 36.75 14.82
N ALA A 326 -7.69 36.51 13.64
CA ALA A 326 -6.90 37.50 12.90
C ALA A 326 -7.76 38.67 12.44
N ASP A 327 -7.15 39.79 12.07
CA ASP A 327 -7.90 40.92 11.49
C ASP A 327 -8.01 40.72 9.97
N LYS A 328 -8.99 39.92 9.54
CA LYS A 328 -9.29 39.62 8.13
C LYS A 328 -10.77 39.27 7.95
N LYS A 329 -11.23 39.18 6.71
CA LYS A 329 -12.64 38.94 6.37
C LYS A 329 -13.13 37.51 6.61
N TYR A 330 -12.25 36.52 6.44
CA TYR A 330 -12.63 35.10 6.46
C TYR A 330 -11.75 34.34 7.45
N HIS A 331 -12.39 33.67 8.41
CA HIS A 331 -11.73 32.80 9.38
C HIS A 331 -12.35 31.41 9.34
N LEU A 332 -11.65 30.44 8.78
CA LEU A 332 -12.12 29.09 8.56
C LEU A 332 -11.76 28.23 9.76
N ARG A 333 -12.76 28.00 10.61
CA ARG A 333 -12.61 27.15 11.80
C ARG A 333 -13.30 25.81 11.62
N GLY A 334 -12.53 24.75 11.80
CA GLY A 334 -12.99 23.40 12.05
C GLY A 334 -13.11 23.09 13.53
N GLU A 335 -13.99 22.15 13.87
CA GLU A 335 -14.00 21.55 15.20
C GLU A 335 -12.78 20.63 15.35
N PRO A 336 -12.18 20.52 16.56
CA PRO A 336 -11.00 19.68 16.78
C PRO A 336 -11.16 18.23 16.28
N GLU A 337 -12.38 17.67 16.39
CA GLU A 337 -12.67 16.29 15.97
C GLU A 337 -12.58 16.04 14.46
N TYR A 338 -12.62 17.09 13.63
CA TYR A 338 -12.54 16.96 12.17
C TYR A 338 -11.18 16.46 11.69
N VAL A 339 -10.14 16.48 12.55
CA VAL A 339 -8.86 15.81 12.26
C VAL A 339 -9.04 14.32 11.92
N ARG A 340 -10.05 13.66 12.54
CA ARG A 340 -10.33 12.23 12.32
C ARG A 340 -10.88 11.92 10.93
N ILE A 341 -11.32 12.93 10.19
CA ILE A 341 -11.64 12.78 8.77
C ILE A 341 -10.38 12.37 8.02
N LEU A 342 -9.21 12.92 8.38
CA LEU A 342 -7.93 12.66 7.72
C LEU A 342 -7.38 11.29 8.11
N SER A 343 -7.20 11.04 9.41
CA SER A 343 -6.64 9.77 9.89
C SER A 343 -7.54 8.57 9.55
N GLY A 344 -8.87 8.76 9.52
CA GLY A 344 -9.81 7.73 9.08
C GLY A 344 -9.84 7.47 7.57
N SER A 345 -9.17 8.29 6.75
CA SER A 345 -9.22 8.22 5.28
C SER A 345 -7.88 7.95 4.63
N SER A 346 -6.87 7.51 5.38
CA SER A 346 -5.50 7.24 4.87
C SER A 346 -4.85 8.50 4.28
N VAL A 347 -4.85 9.59 5.07
CA VAL A 347 -4.10 10.79 4.73
C VAL A 347 -2.85 10.83 5.61
N GLU A 348 -1.68 11.03 5.01
CA GLU A 348 -0.40 11.01 5.73
C GLU A 348 0.16 12.42 5.93
N VAL A 349 -0.20 13.38 5.06
CA VAL A 349 0.35 14.74 5.11
C VAL A 349 -0.71 15.79 4.87
N ALA A 350 -0.74 16.81 5.73
CA ALA A 350 -1.52 18.03 5.56
C ALA A 350 -0.59 19.22 5.32
N ASN A 351 -0.75 19.86 4.16
CA ASN A 351 -0.11 21.13 3.87
C ASN A 351 -0.86 22.29 4.55
N LEU A 352 -0.17 22.97 5.46
CA LEU A 352 -0.60 24.17 6.16
C LEU A 352 0.16 25.42 5.68
N ALA A 353 0.94 25.38 4.61
CA ALA A 353 1.51 26.61 4.04
C ALA A 353 0.46 27.26 3.12
N ASN A 354 -0.59 27.84 3.70
CA ASN A 354 -1.67 28.50 2.95
C ASN A 354 -2.17 29.76 3.66
N ASN A 355 -3.06 30.50 3.00
CA ASN A 355 -3.57 31.79 3.44
C ASN A 355 -4.51 31.75 4.67
N HIS A 356 -4.92 30.56 5.10
CA HIS A 356 -5.86 30.34 6.21
C HIS A 356 -5.20 29.78 7.48
N THR A 357 -3.92 29.43 7.42
CA THR A 357 -3.13 28.89 8.53
C THR A 357 -3.13 29.75 9.78
N LEU A 358 -3.15 31.08 9.59
CA LEU A 358 -3.11 32.07 10.67
C LEU A 358 -4.45 32.73 10.94
N ASP A 359 -5.57 32.16 10.48
CA ASP A 359 -6.91 32.68 10.76
C ASP A 359 -7.18 32.87 12.26
N TYR A 360 -6.65 31.96 13.08
CA TYR A 360 -6.73 32.02 14.54
C TYR A 360 -5.36 32.29 15.18
N LYS A 361 -4.51 33.03 14.43
CA LYS A 361 -3.15 33.44 14.79
C LYS A 361 -2.26 32.25 15.13
N LYS A 362 -1.12 32.52 15.77
CA LYS A 362 -0.16 31.51 16.23
C LYS A 362 -0.80 30.40 17.06
N LYS A 363 -1.75 30.75 17.94
CA LYS A 363 -2.45 29.75 18.77
C LYS A 363 -3.26 28.77 17.93
N GLY A 364 -4.00 29.24 16.93
CA GLY A 364 -4.76 28.37 16.03
C GLY A 364 -3.87 27.46 15.18
N PHE A 365 -2.74 27.98 14.70
CA PHE A 365 -1.73 27.19 14.01
C PHE A 365 -1.17 26.07 14.90
N GLU A 366 -0.72 26.41 16.12
CA GLU A 366 -0.15 25.45 17.07
C GLU A 366 -1.16 24.34 17.41
N GLN A 367 -2.42 24.71 17.67
CA GLN A 367 -3.49 23.75 17.92
C GLN A 367 -3.77 22.84 16.72
N THR A 368 -3.73 23.39 15.51
CA THR A 368 -3.96 22.61 14.28
C THR A 368 -2.82 21.62 14.06
N ALA A 369 -1.57 22.08 14.19
CA ALA A 369 -0.39 21.24 14.01
C ALA A 369 -0.29 20.13 15.08
N GLU A 370 -0.60 20.44 16.34
CA GLU A 370 -0.65 19.46 17.44
C GLU A 370 -1.67 18.36 17.14
N ARG A 371 -2.91 18.73 16.77
CA ARG A 371 -3.98 17.77 16.46
C ARG A 371 -3.65 16.86 15.29
N LEU A 372 -3.11 17.43 14.21
CA LEU A 372 -2.65 16.67 13.06
C LEU A 372 -1.58 15.66 13.48
N SER A 373 -0.58 16.11 14.23
CA SER A 373 0.53 15.26 14.68
C SER A 373 0.06 14.16 15.63
N ASP A 374 -0.86 14.44 16.56
CA ASP A 374 -1.44 13.48 17.51
C ASP A 374 -2.22 12.35 16.81
N GLU A 375 -2.76 12.62 15.61
CA GLU A 375 -3.48 11.66 14.77
C GLU A 375 -2.58 11.04 13.68
N GLY A 376 -1.25 11.25 13.77
CA GLY A 376 -0.27 10.67 12.87
C GLY A 376 -0.12 11.37 11.51
N ILE A 377 -0.74 12.55 11.34
CA ILE A 377 -0.67 13.34 10.11
C ILE A 377 0.54 14.26 10.16
N ALA A 378 1.47 14.12 9.23
CA ALA A 378 2.62 15.00 9.13
C ALA A 378 2.18 16.41 8.70
N VAL A 379 2.76 17.42 9.36
CA VAL A 379 2.45 18.82 9.09
C VAL A 379 3.50 19.40 8.15
N LEU A 380 3.09 19.70 6.92
CA LEU A 380 3.91 20.41 5.94
C LEU A 380 3.67 21.92 6.07
N HIS A 381 4.74 22.69 6.23
CA HIS A 381 4.69 24.15 6.35
C HIS A 381 5.93 24.79 5.72
N THR A 382 5.91 26.10 5.43
CA THR A 382 6.98 26.82 4.70
C THR A 382 8.39 26.57 5.24
N ASP A 383 8.54 26.59 6.57
CA ASP A 383 9.83 26.42 7.25
C ASP A 383 10.08 24.98 7.72
N THR A 384 9.19 24.05 7.42
CA THR A 384 9.21 22.69 7.96
C THR A 384 8.86 21.68 6.87
N PRO A 385 9.87 21.27 6.06
CA PRO A 385 9.71 20.20 5.11
C PRO A 385 9.33 18.89 5.81
N VAL A 386 8.54 18.07 5.13
CA VAL A 386 8.22 16.71 5.57
C VAL A 386 9.15 15.74 4.86
N VAL A 387 9.75 14.82 5.60
CA VAL A 387 10.59 13.75 5.05
C VAL A 387 10.03 12.42 5.55
N GLN A 388 9.55 11.59 4.62
CA GLN A 388 9.03 10.25 4.91
C GLN A 388 9.81 9.21 4.12
N LYS A 389 10.07 8.05 4.71
CA LYS A 389 10.77 6.96 4.02
C LYS A 389 9.82 5.79 3.84
N VAL A 390 9.54 5.44 2.59
CA VAL A 390 8.66 4.32 2.21
C VAL A 390 9.41 3.45 1.21
N ASN A 391 9.38 2.13 1.39
CA ASN A 391 10.02 1.17 0.47
C ASN A 391 11.50 1.49 0.16
N GLY A 392 12.21 2.04 1.14
CA GLY A 392 13.60 2.45 1.00
C GLY A 392 13.83 3.82 0.33
N ILE A 393 12.79 4.44 -0.23
CA ILE A 393 12.82 5.73 -0.92
C ILE A 393 12.47 6.86 0.06
N GLU A 394 13.30 7.90 0.10
CA GLU A 394 13.02 9.12 0.87
C GLU A 394 12.15 10.07 0.03
N VAL A 395 10.98 10.42 0.52
CA VAL A 395 10.06 11.42 -0.05
C VAL A 395 10.19 12.70 0.75
N VAL A 396 10.64 13.76 0.10
CA VAL A 396 10.77 15.09 0.69
C VAL A 396 9.69 16.00 0.11
N LEU A 397 8.85 16.55 0.97
CA LEU A 397 7.85 17.54 0.61
C LEU A 397 8.32 18.91 1.11
N VAL A 398 8.41 19.86 0.18
CA VAL A 398 8.72 21.27 0.43
C VAL A 398 7.48 22.09 0.10
N SER A 399 7.22 23.15 0.85
CA SER A 399 6.05 23.98 0.63
C SER A 399 6.34 25.46 0.83
N ALA A 400 5.51 26.29 0.22
CA ALA A 400 5.38 27.70 0.53
C ALA A 400 3.95 28.17 0.22
N GLY A 401 3.49 29.15 0.98
CA GLY A 401 2.17 29.77 0.82
C GLY A 401 2.18 31.26 1.03
N HIS A 402 1.00 31.89 1.01
CA HIS A 402 0.84 33.34 1.27
C HIS A 402 1.62 34.23 0.30
N TRP A 403 1.58 33.92 -1.00
CA TRP A 403 2.28 34.72 -2.01
C TRP A 403 1.59 36.08 -2.19
N LYS A 404 2.17 37.15 -1.64
CA LYS A 404 1.76 38.51 -2.01
C LYS A 404 2.46 38.91 -3.30
N PHE A 405 1.80 38.66 -4.42
CA PHE A 405 2.22 39.22 -5.70
C PHE A 405 2.04 40.75 -5.73
N PRO A 406 2.99 41.52 -6.27
CA PRO A 406 4.31 41.13 -6.80
C PRO A 406 5.47 41.26 -5.79
N THR A 407 5.20 41.63 -4.52
CA THR A 407 6.24 42.14 -3.60
C THR A 407 7.03 41.07 -2.85
N GLU A 408 6.46 39.88 -2.59
CA GLU A 408 7.07 38.88 -1.69
C GLU A 408 7.41 37.55 -2.40
N TYR A 409 7.02 37.39 -3.67
CA TYR A 409 7.14 36.10 -4.39
C TYR A 409 8.60 35.68 -4.65
N LYS A 410 9.50 36.63 -4.96
CA LYS A 410 10.90 36.31 -5.30
C LYS A 410 11.68 35.75 -4.12
N GLU A 411 11.43 36.27 -2.94
CA GLU A 411 12.07 35.79 -1.71
C GLU A 411 11.60 34.37 -1.39
N GLN A 412 10.29 34.12 -1.47
CA GLN A 412 9.72 32.78 -1.27
C GLN A 412 10.27 31.78 -2.29
N VAL A 413 10.35 32.15 -3.58
CA VAL A 413 11.00 31.31 -4.60
C VAL A 413 12.45 31.03 -4.25
N SER A 414 13.21 32.04 -3.83
CA SER A 414 14.62 31.87 -3.48
C SER A 414 14.81 30.91 -2.30
N GLN A 415 13.99 31.04 -1.25
CA GLN A 415 14.01 30.13 -0.10
C GLN A 415 13.68 28.69 -0.51
N MET A 416 12.71 28.51 -1.40
CA MET A 416 12.37 27.18 -1.90
C MET A 416 13.45 26.58 -2.78
N LEU A 417 14.12 27.39 -3.62
CA LEU A 417 15.28 26.93 -4.41
C LEU A 417 16.37 26.40 -3.47
N GLU A 418 16.70 27.15 -2.42
CA GLU A 418 17.66 26.70 -1.39
C GLU A 418 17.23 25.39 -0.71
N GLN A 419 15.94 25.23 -0.40
CA GLN A 419 15.43 23.99 0.17
C GLN A 419 15.52 22.83 -0.83
N VAL A 420 15.07 23.01 -2.08
CA VAL A 420 15.13 21.98 -3.11
C VAL A 420 16.56 21.52 -3.35
N GLU A 421 17.51 22.45 -3.53
CA GLU A 421 18.93 22.13 -3.71
C GLU A 421 19.53 21.43 -2.49
N LYS A 422 19.15 21.84 -1.28
CA LYS A 422 19.61 21.23 -0.03
C LYS A 422 19.12 19.80 0.13
N TYR A 423 17.88 19.51 -0.25
CA TYR A 423 17.25 18.21 0.01
C TYR A 423 17.42 17.23 -1.14
N LYS A 424 17.56 17.66 -2.39
CA LYS A 424 17.62 16.75 -3.54
C LYS A 424 18.88 15.88 -3.50
N LYS A 425 18.68 14.57 -3.63
CA LYS A 425 19.70 13.52 -3.73
C LYS A 425 19.32 12.52 -4.84
N PRO A 426 20.25 11.68 -5.30
CA PRO A 426 19.95 10.60 -6.24
C PRO A 426 18.90 9.60 -5.73
N ASP A 427 18.92 9.27 -4.43
CA ASP A 427 18.11 8.23 -3.81
C ASP A 427 16.80 8.73 -3.18
N ASN A 428 16.37 9.95 -3.53
CA ASN A 428 15.16 10.56 -3.00
C ASN A 428 14.35 11.28 -4.07
N VAL A 429 13.10 11.59 -3.71
CA VAL A 429 12.20 12.42 -4.49
C VAL A 429 11.88 13.71 -3.73
N VAL A 430 11.95 14.85 -4.41
CA VAL A 430 11.57 16.16 -3.86
C VAL A 430 10.33 16.68 -4.57
N ILE A 431 9.23 16.79 -3.84
CA ILE A 431 7.97 17.37 -4.34
C ILE A 431 7.79 18.76 -3.74
N VAL A 432 7.46 19.74 -4.59
CA VAL A 432 7.10 21.07 -4.12
C VAL A 432 5.57 21.23 -4.14
N ASN A 433 4.97 21.47 -2.97
CA ASN A 433 3.54 21.66 -2.81
C ASN A 433 3.19 23.12 -2.46
N LEU A 434 2.63 23.89 -3.40
CA LEU A 434 2.51 25.36 -3.29
C LEU A 434 1.08 25.83 -3.08
N HIS A 435 0.92 26.96 -2.41
CA HIS A 435 -0.35 27.66 -2.30
C HIS A 435 -0.20 29.13 -2.76
N TRP A 436 -0.58 29.41 -4.01
CA TRP A 436 -0.14 30.63 -4.71
C TRP A 436 -1.08 31.11 -5.82
N GLY A 437 -0.75 32.25 -6.43
CA GLY A 437 -1.53 32.83 -7.54
C GLY A 437 -2.74 33.61 -7.05
N GLY A 438 -3.73 33.79 -7.92
CA GLY A 438 -4.99 34.46 -7.59
C GLY A 438 -6.18 33.51 -7.70
N GLU A 439 -7.14 33.68 -6.78
CA GLU A 439 -8.40 32.92 -6.81
C GLU A 439 -9.12 33.08 -8.16
N TYR A 440 -9.63 31.97 -8.70
CA TYR A 440 -10.43 31.89 -9.92
C TYR A 440 -9.74 32.36 -11.21
N ILE A 441 -8.41 32.48 -11.22
CA ILE A 441 -7.63 32.74 -12.42
C ILE A 441 -7.40 31.41 -13.17
N LYS A 442 -7.85 31.31 -14.42
CA LYS A 442 -7.85 30.05 -15.19
C LYS A 442 -6.50 29.65 -15.76
N VAL A 443 -5.62 30.62 -15.98
CA VAL A 443 -4.31 30.44 -16.62
C VAL A 443 -3.26 30.95 -15.63
N PRO A 444 -2.28 30.13 -15.24
CA PRO A 444 -1.22 30.59 -14.34
C PRO A 444 -0.46 31.75 -14.98
N ASP A 445 -0.07 32.72 -14.16
CA ASP A 445 0.69 33.86 -14.67
C ASP A 445 2.14 33.49 -15.00
N LYS A 446 2.83 34.37 -15.72
CA LYS A 446 4.22 34.15 -16.15
C LYS A 446 5.18 33.95 -14.96
N GLY A 447 4.92 34.60 -13.84
CA GLY A 447 5.72 34.46 -12.62
C GLY A 447 5.56 33.08 -11.98
N GLN A 448 4.33 32.53 -11.97
CA GLN A 448 4.09 31.15 -11.55
C GLN A 448 4.85 30.15 -12.43
N ILE A 449 4.80 30.34 -13.77
CA ILE A 449 5.48 29.45 -14.72
C ILE A 449 7.01 29.51 -14.55
N GLU A 450 7.58 30.73 -14.50
CA GLU A 450 9.03 30.92 -14.31
C GLU A 450 9.52 30.38 -12.96
N ALA A 451 8.70 30.51 -11.90
CA ALA A 451 9.00 29.94 -10.59
C ALA A 451 8.95 28.40 -10.64
N ALA A 452 7.92 27.82 -11.27
CA ALA A 452 7.80 26.37 -11.39
C ALA A 452 8.99 25.76 -12.15
N HIS A 453 9.36 26.35 -13.30
CA HIS A 453 10.50 25.89 -14.09
C HIS A 453 11.81 26.00 -13.32
N SER A 454 12.03 27.10 -12.58
CA SER A 454 13.26 27.26 -11.80
C SER A 454 13.38 26.25 -10.65
N LEU A 455 12.27 25.86 -10.01
CA LEU A 455 12.25 24.82 -8.99
C LEU A 455 12.54 23.42 -9.55
N ILE A 456 11.99 23.09 -10.72
CA ILE A 456 12.34 21.84 -11.43
C ILE A 456 13.82 21.84 -11.82
N ASP A 457 14.34 22.97 -12.32
CA ASP A 457 15.75 23.13 -12.70
C ASP A 457 16.71 22.96 -11.51
N ALA A 458 16.29 23.38 -10.32
CA ALA A 458 17.02 23.21 -9.06
C ALA A 458 17.00 21.76 -8.54
N GLY A 459 16.12 20.91 -9.04
CA GLY A 459 16.09 19.48 -8.73
C GLY A 459 14.76 18.93 -8.26
N ALA A 460 13.72 19.75 -8.09
CA ALA A 460 12.39 19.26 -7.74
C ALA A 460 11.90 18.26 -8.79
N ASP A 461 11.27 17.17 -8.38
CA ASP A 461 10.81 16.09 -9.25
C ASP A 461 9.36 16.25 -9.70
N MET A 462 8.60 17.07 -8.97
CA MET A 462 7.22 17.36 -9.28
C MET A 462 6.78 18.63 -8.53
N ILE A 463 5.84 19.37 -9.13
CA ILE A 463 5.20 20.53 -8.51
C ILE A 463 3.69 20.33 -8.52
N VAL A 464 3.08 20.53 -7.36
CA VAL A 464 1.62 20.49 -7.18
C VAL A 464 1.21 21.77 -6.49
N SER A 465 0.16 22.44 -6.96
CA SER A 465 -0.24 23.71 -6.38
C SER A 465 -1.74 23.94 -6.28
N HIS A 466 -2.08 24.91 -5.45
CA HIS A 466 -3.38 25.14 -4.81
C HIS A 466 -3.77 26.62 -4.87
N HIS A 467 -4.83 27.03 -4.16
CA HIS A 467 -5.33 28.42 -4.00
C HIS A 467 -6.19 28.97 -5.13
N ALA A 468 -5.97 28.56 -6.38
CA ALA A 468 -6.79 29.04 -7.49
C ALA A 468 -8.28 28.69 -7.34
N HIS A 469 -8.63 27.71 -6.47
CA HIS A 469 -9.97 27.18 -6.23
C HIS A 469 -10.70 26.62 -7.47
N ILE A 470 -9.99 26.55 -8.59
CA ILE A 470 -10.40 25.94 -9.87
C ILE A 470 -9.23 25.17 -10.46
N ILE A 471 -9.50 24.25 -11.37
CA ILE A 471 -8.43 23.54 -12.10
C ILE A 471 -7.61 24.53 -12.94
N GLN A 472 -6.29 24.54 -12.81
CA GLN A 472 -5.41 25.29 -13.74
C GLN A 472 -4.73 24.32 -14.70
N SER A 473 -3.75 24.83 -15.45
CA SER A 473 -2.94 24.05 -16.39
C SER A 473 -2.15 22.92 -15.71
N ILE A 474 -1.83 21.89 -16.50
CA ILE A 474 -0.82 20.88 -16.20
C ILE A 474 0.20 20.86 -17.35
N GLU A 475 1.48 20.71 -17.02
CA GLU A 475 2.55 20.60 -18.00
C GLU A 475 3.56 19.52 -17.63
N LEU A 476 4.24 19.00 -18.66
CA LEU A 476 5.47 18.22 -18.52
C LEU A 476 6.64 19.12 -18.88
N TYR A 477 7.46 19.46 -17.89
CA TYR A 477 8.68 20.23 -18.08
C TYR A 477 9.87 19.37 -17.68
N LYS A 478 10.74 19.05 -18.64
CA LYS A 478 11.87 18.10 -18.46
C LYS A 478 11.42 16.76 -17.87
N ASP A 479 10.36 16.21 -18.46
CA ASP A 479 9.73 14.93 -18.06
C ASP A 479 9.17 14.90 -16.62
N LYS A 480 9.01 16.07 -15.99
CA LYS A 480 8.47 16.24 -14.64
C LYS A 480 7.13 16.95 -14.67
N VAL A 481 6.20 16.53 -13.82
CA VAL A 481 4.84 17.06 -13.78
C VAL A 481 4.81 18.37 -12.98
N ILE A 482 4.16 19.37 -13.55
CA ILE A 482 3.78 20.61 -12.85
C ILE A 482 2.26 20.78 -12.98
N ALA A 483 1.55 20.73 -11.86
CA ALA A 483 0.12 21.01 -11.77
C ALA A 483 -0.10 22.37 -11.07
N TYR A 484 -0.64 23.35 -11.81
CA TYR A 484 -0.76 24.74 -11.34
C TYR A 484 -1.95 25.00 -10.41
N GLY A 485 -2.91 24.09 -10.36
CA GLY A 485 -4.13 24.24 -9.55
C GLY A 485 -5.02 23.01 -9.69
N LEU A 486 -5.29 22.33 -8.59
CA LEU A 486 -6.15 21.13 -8.57
C LEU A 486 -7.65 21.47 -8.36
N GLY A 487 -7.96 22.72 -8.02
CA GLY A 487 -9.29 23.19 -7.66
C GLY A 487 -9.70 22.84 -6.24
N ASN A 488 -10.95 23.14 -5.89
CA ASN A 488 -11.52 22.74 -4.61
C ASN A 488 -11.79 21.23 -4.59
N PHE A 489 -11.33 20.52 -3.56
CA PHE A 489 -11.66 19.12 -3.36
C PHE A 489 -12.84 18.98 -2.39
N SER A 490 -12.63 18.96 -1.07
CA SER A 490 -13.72 19.07 -0.09
C SER A 490 -13.68 20.42 0.62
N PHE A 491 -14.52 21.36 0.17
CA PHE A 491 -14.34 22.77 0.51
C PHE A 491 -15.49 23.35 1.36
N GLY A 492 -15.33 23.37 2.68
CA GLY A 492 -16.30 23.87 3.67
C GLY A 492 -16.54 25.38 3.67
N GLY A 493 -15.69 26.15 2.98
CA GLY A 493 -15.77 27.62 2.93
C GLY A 493 -17.05 28.17 2.28
N THR A 494 -17.72 27.38 1.44
CA THR A 494 -18.98 27.77 0.79
C THR A 494 -19.92 26.58 0.56
N HIS A 495 -21.23 26.82 0.63
CA HIS A 495 -22.26 25.83 0.23
C HIS A 495 -22.62 25.93 -1.27
N GLN A 496 -22.03 26.89 -2.00
CA GLN A 496 -22.25 27.15 -3.41
C GLN A 496 -20.90 27.36 -4.10
N LEU A 497 -20.50 26.41 -4.94
CA LEU A 497 -19.23 26.45 -5.66
C LEU A 497 -19.31 27.36 -6.89
N ASN A 498 -18.16 27.89 -7.29
CA ASN A 498 -18.00 28.61 -8.57
C ASN A 498 -17.70 27.64 -9.72
N GLU A 499 -16.79 26.69 -9.50
CA GLU A 499 -16.55 25.54 -10.36
C GLU A 499 -16.54 24.28 -9.47
N LYS A 500 -17.03 23.16 -9.98
CA LYS A 500 -17.09 21.88 -9.25
C LYS A 500 -15.99 20.92 -9.69
N GLU A 501 -15.38 21.18 -10.83
CA GLU A 501 -14.33 20.38 -11.43
C GLU A 501 -13.07 20.44 -10.58
N THR A 502 -12.52 19.27 -10.25
CA THR A 502 -11.27 19.07 -9.51
C THR A 502 -10.69 17.73 -9.93
N PHE A 503 -9.45 17.43 -9.58
CA PHE A 503 -8.89 16.10 -9.82
C PHE A 503 -7.99 15.67 -8.69
N ILE A 504 -7.82 14.35 -8.60
CA ILE A 504 -6.76 13.73 -7.83
C ILE A 504 -5.58 13.51 -8.80
N LEU A 505 -4.39 13.91 -8.38
CA LEU A 505 -3.15 13.70 -9.10
C LEU A 505 -2.35 12.61 -8.40
N ARG A 506 -2.01 11.54 -9.12
CA ARG A 506 -1.25 10.41 -8.56
C ARG A 506 0.02 10.20 -9.34
N ALA A 507 1.14 9.94 -8.67
CA ALA A 507 2.43 9.70 -9.29
C ALA A 507 3.23 8.63 -8.52
N SER A 508 3.94 7.76 -9.25
CA SER A 508 4.83 6.75 -8.66
C SER A 508 6.28 7.03 -9.01
N PHE A 509 7.17 6.75 -8.05
CA PHE A 509 8.60 6.96 -8.16
C PHE A 509 9.34 5.68 -7.80
N ALA A 510 10.36 5.34 -8.58
CA ALA A 510 11.23 4.20 -8.31
C ALA A 510 12.62 4.46 -8.92
N ALA A 511 13.59 3.63 -8.57
CA ALA A 511 14.92 3.68 -9.17
C ALA A 511 14.86 3.51 -10.70
N ASP A 512 15.63 4.30 -11.44
CA ASP A 512 15.91 4.11 -12.85
C ASP A 512 17.06 3.12 -13.08
N GLU A 513 17.49 2.98 -14.34
CA GLU A 513 18.58 2.07 -14.71
C GLU A 513 19.93 2.44 -14.06
N ASN A 514 20.09 3.70 -13.62
CA ASN A 514 21.27 4.22 -12.95
C ASN A 514 21.18 4.14 -11.42
N GLY A 515 20.00 3.80 -10.88
CA GLY A 515 19.72 3.78 -9.45
C GLY A 515 19.18 5.11 -8.91
N ASP A 516 18.94 6.11 -9.77
CA ASP A 516 18.39 7.40 -9.38
C ASP A 516 16.86 7.28 -9.29
N ILE A 517 16.24 7.87 -8.27
CA ILE A 517 14.80 7.88 -8.13
C ILE A 517 14.18 8.83 -9.15
N ALA A 518 13.31 8.29 -10.01
CA ALA A 518 12.62 9.02 -11.06
C ALA A 518 11.13 8.66 -11.11
N MET A 519 10.31 9.58 -11.62
CA MET A 519 8.88 9.34 -11.85
C MET A 519 8.70 8.24 -12.90
N LYS A 520 7.92 7.22 -12.58
CA LYS A 520 7.62 6.09 -13.48
C LYS A 520 6.28 6.23 -14.15
N GLN A 521 5.28 6.64 -13.38
CA GLN A 521 3.91 6.81 -13.85
C GLN A 521 3.29 8.01 -13.17
N TRP A 522 2.36 8.66 -13.86
CA TRP A 522 1.46 9.63 -13.26
C TRP A 522 0.11 9.58 -13.95
N SER A 523 -0.94 9.99 -13.24
CA SER A 523 -2.30 10.01 -13.76
C SER A 523 -3.14 11.10 -13.13
N VAL A 524 -4.15 11.52 -13.89
CA VAL A 524 -5.21 12.42 -13.43
C VAL A 524 -6.48 11.60 -13.27
N ILE A 525 -7.05 11.65 -12.08
CA ILE A 525 -8.35 11.06 -11.77
C ILE A 525 -9.37 12.21 -11.72
N PRO A 526 -10.19 12.38 -12.77
CA PRO A 526 -11.14 13.48 -12.84
C PRO A 526 -12.21 13.33 -11.75
N CYS A 527 -12.53 14.42 -11.07
CA CYS A 527 -13.46 14.44 -9.95
C CYS A 527 -14.40 15.65 -10.04
N HIS A 528 -15.50 15.56 -9.29
CA HIS A 528 -16.20 16.75 -8.80
C HIS A 528 -15.92 16.91 -7.31
N ALA A 529 -15.84 18.17 -6.85
CA ALA A 529 -15.76 18.57 -5.44
C ALA A 529 -17.03 18.22 -4.63
N THR A 530 -18.12 17.95 -5.34
CA THR A 530 -19.45 17.69 -4.77
C THR A 530 -20.15 16.55 -5.51
N GLY A 531 -20.73 15.64 -4.74
CA GLY A 531 -21.50 14.51 -5.24
C GLY A 531 -22.90 14.87 -5.73
N THR A 532 -23.31 16.15 -5.70
CA THR A 532 -24.66 16.56 -6.16
C THR A 532 -24.80 16.64 -7.67
N GLY A 533 -23.68 16.60 -8.41
CA GLY A 533 -23.65 16.87 -9.86
C GLY A 533 -23.92 18.33 -10.24
N THR A 534 -24.21 19.20 -9.27
CA THR A 534 -24.48 20.63 -9.44
C THR A 534 -23.42 21.46 -8.72
N LEU A 535 -23.55 22.79 -8.74
CA LEU A 535 -22.69 23.67 -7.93
C LEU A 535 -23.09 23.74 -6.44
N SER A 536 -24.19 23.06 -6.05
CA SER A 536 -24.56 22.91 -4.65
C SER A 536 -23.54 22.00 -3.94
N ASN A 537 -22.88 22.54 -2.92
CA ASN A 537 -21.78 21.85 -2.27
C ASN A 537 -22.30 20.93 -1.16
N ASN A 538 -22.09 19.62 -1.31
CA ASN A 538 -22.28 18.66 -0.22
C ASN A 538 -20.94 18.26 0.43
N PHE A 539 -19.81 18.85 0.03
CA PHE A 539 -18.49 18.63 0.61
C PHE A 539 -17.94 17.20 0.45
N GLN A 540 -18.50 16.42 -0.47
CA GLN A 540 -18.11 15.03 -0.70
C GLN A 540 -17.68 14.86 -2.15
N PRO A 541 -16.37 14.83 -2.43
CA PRO A 541 -15.86 14.61 -3.77
C PRO A 541 -16.24 13.24 -4.32
N VAL A 542 -16.37 13.17 -5.64
CA VAL A 542 -16.68 11.93 -6.37
C VAL A 542 -15.84 11.85 -7.63
N THR A 543 -15.37 10.66 -7.98
CA THR A 543 -14.70 10.39 -9.25
C THR A 543 -15.69 10.51 -10.41
N LEU A 544 -15.17 10.87 -11.58
CA LEU A 544 -15.92 10.98 -12.83
C LEU A 544 -15.51 9.87 -13.80
N HIS A 545 -16.47 9.47 -14.63
CA HIS A 545 -16.29 8.43 -15.65
C HIS A 545 -16.98 8.83 -16.96
N GLY A 546 -16.63 8.15 -18.04
CA GLY A 546 -17.29 8.31 -19.34
C GLY A 546 -17.29 9.75 -19.84
N GLU A 547 -18.45 10.24 -20.29
CA GLU A 547 -18.57 11.57 -20.90
C GLU A 547 -18.23 12.73 -19.94
N GLU A 548 -18.62 12.63 -18.66
CA GLU A 548 -18.34 13.68 -17.68
C GLU A 548 -16.86 13.77 -17.35
N ALA A 549 -16.17 12.63 -17.25
CA ALA A 549 -14.70 12.59 -17.15
C ALA A 549 -14.05 13.27 -18.35
N ARG A 550 -14.44 12.88 -19.58
CA ARG A 550 -13.90 13.45 -20.81
C ARG A 550 -14.12 14.97 -20.89
N LYS A 551 -15.29 15.47 -20.47
CA LYS A 551 -15.56 16.91 -20.39
C LYS A 551 -14.60 17.63 -19.46
N MET A 552 -14.41 17.11 -18.25
CA MET A 552 -13.48 17.68 -17.28
C MET A 552 -12.04 17.68 -17.81
N LEU A 553 -11.57 16.54 -18.32
CA LEU A 553 -10.20 16.40 -18.87
C LEU A 553 -9.96 17.36 -20.05
N ASN A 554 -10.98 17.58 -20.89
CA ASN A 554 -10.91 18.58 -21.96
C ASN A 554 -10.77 20.02 -21.42
N VAL A 555 -11.39 20.35 -20.28
CA VAL A 555 -11.18 21.66 -19.64
C VAL A 555 -9.73 21.79 -19.16
N LEU A 556 -9.19 20.76 -18.50
CA LEU A 556 -7.79 20.72 -18.05
C LEU A 556 -6.82 20.89 -19.23
N LEU A 557 -6.97 20.10 -20.29
CA LEU A 557 -6.12 20.15 -21.48
C LEU A 557 -6.25 21.48 -22.24
N SER A 558 -7.44 22.06 -22.30
CA SER A 558 -7.67 23.39 -22.90
C SER A 558 -6.92 24.49 -22.15
N ARG A 559 -6.97 24.49 -20.80
CA ARG A 559 -6.20 25.41 -19.96
C ARG A 559 -4.70 25.17 -20.15
N SER A 560 -4.26 23.92 -20.17
CA SER A 560 -2.87 23.51 -20.35
C SER A 560 -2.28 23.97 -21.68
N LYS A 561 -3.01 23.78 -22.78
CA LYS A 561 -2.60 24.23 -24.12
C LYS A 561 -2.33 25.74 -24.20
N SER A 562 -3.00 26.55 -23.38
CA SER A 562 -2.83 28.01 -23.37
C SER A 562 -1.43 28.48 -22.91
N ILE A 563 -0.70 27.63 -22.19
CA ILE A 563 0.67 27.88 -21.73
C ILE A 563 1.71 27.02 -22.46
N GLY A 564 1.29 26.26 -23.48
CA GLY A 564 2.15 25.25 -24.11
C GLY A 564 2.38 23.99 -23.26
N GLY A 565 1.51 23.75 -22.28
CA GLY A 565 1.52 22.54 -21.45
C GLY A 565 0.95 21.32 -22.16
N CYS A 566 0.47 20.35 -21.37
CA CYS A 566 0.01 19.06 -21.90
C CYS A 566 -1.15 19.24 -22.90
N THR A 567 -1.06 18.55 -24.05
CA THR A 567 -2.15 18.42 -25.04
C THR A 567 -2.83 17.05 -25.00
N GLU A 568 -2.20 16.11 -24.30
CA GLU A 568 -2.67 14.77 -23.98
C GLU A 568 -2.21 14.44 -22.56
N LEU A 569 -2.92 13.52 -21.91
CA LEU A 569 -2.50 12.97 -20.62
C LEU A 569 -2.01 11.54 -20.86
N PRO A 570 -1.03 11.03 -20.08
CA PRO A 570 -0.78 9.59 -20.05
C PRO A 570 -2.09 8.88 -19.72
N ALA A 571 -2.26 7.66 -20.23
CA ALA A 571 -3.48 6.85 -20.14
C ALA A 571 -4.33 7.23 -18.91
N SER A 572 -5.29 8.14 -19.12
CA SER A 572 -6.01 8.73 -18.01
C SER A 572 -6.92 7.65 -17.42
N TYR A 573 -6.99 7.62 -16.10
CA TYR A 573 -7.37 6.43 -15.33
C TYR A 573 -8.78 5.90 -15.65
N PHE A 574 -9.63 6.69 -16.32
CA PHE A 574 -11.06 6.44 -16.53
C PHE A 574 -11.58 6.84 -17.91
N GLU A 575 -10.73 6.81 -18.94
CA GLU A 575 -11.09 7.30 -20.28
C GLU A 575 -12.10 6.44 -21.05
N TYR A 576 -12.54 5.28 -20.51
CA TYR A 576 -13.40 4.31 -21.19
C TYR A 576 -14.82 4.25 -20.63
#